data_AF-A0A923B1M1-F1
#
_entry.id   AF-A0A923B1M1-F1
#
_cell.length_a   1.000
_cell.length_b   1.000
_cell.length_c   1.000
_cell.angle_alpha   90.00
_cell.angle_beta   90.00
_cell.angle_gamma   90.00
#
_symmetry.space_group_name_H-M   'P 1'
#
loop_
_entity.id
_entity.type
_entity.pdbx_description
1 polymer ?
#
loop_
_entity_poly.entity_id
_entity_poly.type
_entity_poly.pdbx_seq_one_letter_code
_entity_poly.pdbx_strand_id
1 'polypeptide(L)'
;MFLQTVAKRCFMAGGVALALMLGSPSAWAQVPPRSNAPGKPPATTRSDKTPTTLIGMELLTGDPSAALHAHAWRATLEEMDVTLSTRKPILDDKPRVEQQMLGTLRKITIVATLTRDGSIKTDRKTFAQRDVAALKEWIDELRVYGAQGTPQGQPLWGLSELQFNPLYDALSQPLGVELKGKSLAEVIAAIPLKDRFPLRVSEQASLSLSKRPEEHRLVRQTTGRFTIGTALALALRDLELGYRPRRTPAGEIELVVDPLPEKLPTLVIDNADFWPVGWPVKLGPQKLAPGLYDIQAMQLDGMTLGEVLIKAQAEGKVPIHFDFAAIDRAGIDVVTPKVKYPSRKTSWSIAVRGCVSQAGMSRELLQDEGGHPFLWIYKNPSSID
;
A
#
# COMPACT_ATOMS: atom_id res chain seq x y z
N MET A 1 2.44 -8.94 43.60
CA MET A 1 3.40 -8.60 44.66
C MET A 1 3.94 -7.22 44.30
N PHE A 2 3.69 -6.20 45.15
CA PHE A 2 4.01 -4.76 45.00
C PHE A 2 3.28 -4.00 43.85
N LEU A 3 2.61 -2.85 44.02
CA LEU A 3 2.16 -2.09 45.20
C LEU A 3 1.02 -1.10 44.78
N GLN A 4 0.20 -0.75 45.79
CA GLN A 4 -0.90 0.22 46.01
C GLN A 4 -1.05 1.48 45.11
N THR A 5 -2.25 1.96 44.71
CA THR A 5 -3.42 2.62 45.40
C THR A 5 -3.33 4.17 45.49
N VAL A 6 -4.51 4.84 45.37
CA VAL A 6 -4.89 6.25 45.69
C VAL A 6 -4.91 7.19 44.45
N ALA A 7 -5.91 8.04 44.15
CA ALA A 7 -7.06 8.61 44.88
C ALA A 7 -8.25 8.99 43.96
N LYS A 8 -9.45 8.94 44.54
CA LYS A 8 -10.69 9.62 44.11
C LYS A 8 -10.67 11.09 44.54
N ARG A 9 -11.25 12.00 43.73
CA ARG A 9 -11.95 13.20 44.23
C ARG A 9 -13.17 13.55 43.36
N CYS A 10 -14.32 13.60 44.01
CA CYS A 10 -15.55 14.22 43.56
C CYS A 10 -15.44 15.75 43.69
N PHE A 11 -16.09 16.50 42.79
CA PHE A 11 -16.75 17.76 43.15
C PHE A 11 -17.98 17.97 42.26
N MET A 12 -19.10 18.30 42.91
CA MET A 12 -20.41 18.64 42.34
C MET A 12 -20.54 20.16 42.11
N ALA A 13 -21.67 20.53 41.48
CA ALA A 13 -22.30 21.86 41.33
C ALA A 13 -21.89 22.60 40.05
N GLY A 14 -22.79 23.05 39.16
CA GLY A 14 -24.17 23.47 39.36
C GLY A 14 -24.21 25.00 39.21
N GLY A 15 -24.78 25.53 38.12
CA GLY A 15 -24.86 26.97 37.90
C GLY A 15 -25.36 27.36 36.51
N VAL A 16 -26.68 27.54 36.42
CA VAL A 16 -27.39 28.20 35.31
C VAL A 16 -27.16 29.71 35.40
N ALA A 17 -26.88 30.38 34.29
CA ALA A 17 -27.14 31.81 34.14
C ALA A 17 -27.45 32.14 32.66
N LEU A 18 -28.71 32.48 32.43
CA LEU A 18 -29.27 33.05 31.21
C LEU A 18 -29.35 34.58 31.44
N ALA A 19 -28.86 35.40 30.51
CA ALA A 19 -29.24 36.81 30.42
C ALA A 19 -29.16 37.33 28.98
N LEU A 20 -30.22 38.05 28.62
CA LEU A 20 -30.67 38.49 27.30
C LEU A 20 -30.20 39.92 26.97
N MET A 21 -29.94 40.13 25.67
CA MET A 21 -30.40 41.22 24.78
C MET A 21 -29.85 42.66 24.86
N LEU A 22 -29.92 43.27 23.65
CA LEU A 22 -29.84 44.68 23.23
C LEU A 22 -28.43 45.28 23.14
N GLY A 23 -27.99 46.02 22.12
CA GLY A 23 -28.58 46.53 20.88
C GLY A 23 -27.55 47.48 20.21
N SER A 24 -27.47 47.45 18.88
CA SER A 24 -26.58 48.28 18.01
C SER A 24 -26.98 49.78 18.01
N PRO A 25 -26.42 50.68 17.15
CA PRO A 25 -25.17 50.69 16.37
C PRO A 25 -24.34 52.00 16.54
N SER A 26 -23.10 52.04 16.05
CA SER A 26 -22.45 53.29 15.66
C SER A 26 -21.43 53.03 14.55
N ALA A 27 -21.78 53.51 13.36
CA ALA A 27 -20.94 53.55 12.18
C ALA A 27 -19.94 54.71 12.29
N TRP A 28 -18.64 54.41 12.27
CA TRP A 28 -17.61 55.35 11.84
C TRP A 28 -16.73 54.63 10.82
N ALA A 29 -16.75 55.15 9.61
CA ALA A 29 -15.90 54.76 8.51
C ALA A 29 -14.43 54.96 8.89
N GLN A 30 -13.61 53.92 8.77
CA GLN A 30 -12.17 54.08 8.62
C GLN A 30 -11.70 53.38 7.35
N VAL A 31 -11.01 54.20 6.57
CA VAL A 31 -10.32 53.97 5.30
C VAL A 31 -9.31 52.81 5.45
N PRO A 32 -9.16 51.92 4.45
CA PRO A 32 -8.22 50.82 4.55
C PRO A 32 -6.76 51.32 4.51
N PRO A 33 -5.87 50.80 5.36
CA PRO A 33 -4.45 51.09 5.24
C PRO A 33 -3.87 50.40 4.00
N ARG A 34 -3.22 51.20 3.14
CA ARG A 34 -2.32 50.73 2.07
C ARG A 34 -1.26 49.80 2.66
N SER A 35 -1.37 48.50 2.41
CA SER A 35 -0.31 47.53 2.68
C SER A 35 0.67 47.48 1.51
N ASN A 36 1.70 48.31 1.54
CA ASN A 36 2.91 48.09 0.76
C ASN A 36 3.93 47.39 1.66
N ALA A 37 3.83 46.06 1.72
CA ALA A 37 4.90 45.19 2.19
C ALA A 37 5.04 44.06 1.16
N PRO A 38 6.23 43.79 0.61
CA PRO A 38 6.41 42.76 -0.41
C PRO A 38 6.03 41.41 0.19
N GLY A 39 5.06 40.76 -0.45
CA GLY A 39 4.55 39.46 -0.08
C GLY A 39 5.70 38.47 0.08
N LYS A 40 5.80 37.92 1.29
CA LYS A 40 6.55 36.70 1.57
C LYS A 40 6.02 35.64 0.60
N PRO A 41 6.84 35.08 -0.30
CA PRO A 41 6.35 34.14 -1.29
C PRO A 41 5.71 32.92 -0.58
N PRO A 42 4.62 32.37 -1.11
CA PRO A 42 4.01 31.17 -0.58
C PRO A 42 5.06 30.05 -0.54
N ALA A 43 5.00 29.24 0.51
CA ALA A 43 5.87 28.11 0.75
C ALA A 43 6.15 27.37 -0.56
N THR A 44 7.41 27.41 -0.97
CA THR A 44 7.94 26.73 -2.13
C THR A 44 7.45 25.29 -2.13
N THR A 45 6.74 24.93 -3.19
CA THR A 45 6.68 23.57 -3.73
C THR A 45 8.06 22.94 -3.55
N ARG A 46 8.17 21.94 -2.67
CA ARG A 46 9.38 21.12 -2.56
C ARG A 46 9.63 20.57 -3.96
N SER A 47 10.68 21.07 -4.60
CA SER A 47 11.00 20.66 -5.97
C SER A 47 11.38 19.19 -5.94
N ASP A 48 10.65 18.38 -6.71
CA ASP A 48 10.98 17.02 -7.18
C ASP A 48 12.30 17.01 -8.00
N LYS A 49 13.35 17.67 -7.53
CA LYS A 49 14.64 17.64 -8.20
C LYS A 49 15.29 16.32 -7.86
N THR A 50 15.29 15.40 -8.82
CA THR A 50 16.16 14.22 -8.81
C THR A 50 17.55 14.67 -8.38
N PRO A 51 18.08 14.16 -7.25
CA PRO A 51 19.43 14.53 -6.83
C PRO A 51 20.41 14.15 -7.95
N THR A 52 21.36 15.03 -8.26
CA THR A 52 22.41 14.72 -9.23
C THR A 52 23.17 13.50 -8.70
N THR A 53 23.18 12.40 -9.46
CA THR A 53 23.76 11.13 -9.03
C THR A 53 25.11 10.90 -9.70
N LEU A 54 26.18 10.76 -8.90
CA LEU A 54 27.48 10.25 -9.35
C LEU A 54 27.57 8.76 -9.08
N ILE A 55 27.99 7.99 -10.08
CA ILE A 55 28.19 6.55 -9.96
C ILE A 55 29.68 6.25 -10.09
N GLY A 56 30.20 5.51 -9.11
CA GLY A 56 31.53 4.92 -9.15
C GLY A 56 31.43 3.41 -9.00
N MET A 57 32.35 2.70 -9.63
CA MET A 57 32.49 1.25 -9.51
C MET A 57 33.88 0.91 -8.95
N GLU A 58 33.91 0.07 -7.93
CA GLU A 58 35.11 -0.52 -7.37
C GLU A 58 35.15 -2.00 -7.72
N LEU A 59 36.12 -2.40 -8.55
CA LEU A 59 36.34 -3.80 -8.89
C LEU A 59 37.35 -4.43 -7.93
N LEU A 60 36.88 -5.45 -7.20
CA LEU A 60 37.69 -6.33 -6.39
C LEU A 60 38.42 -7.32 -7.29
N THR A 61 39.74 -7.19 -7.36
CA THR A 61 40.61 -8.04 -8.19
C THR A 61 41.49 -8.94 -7.32
N GLY A 62 41.30 -10.26 -7.46
CA GLY A 62 42.10 -11.27 -6.74
C GLY A 62 43.28 -11.83 -7.53
N ASP A 63 43.33 -11.60 -8.84
CA ASP A 63 44.25 -12.26 -9.79
C ASP A 63 44.96 -11.22 -10.69
N PRO A 64 46.27 -11.35 -10.97
CA PRO A 64 46.98 -10.48 -11.92
C PRO A 64 46.39 -10.45 -13.34
N SER A 65 45.76 -11.54 -13.80
CA SER A 65 45.07 -11.62 -15.10
C SER A 65 43.83 -10.71 -15.17
N ALA A 66 43.29 -10.31 -14.01
CA ALA A 66 42.14 -9.41 -13.91
C ALA A 66 42.47 -7.96 -14.35
N ALA A 67 43.75 -7.59 -14.44
CA ALA A 67 44.17 -6.24 -14.84
C ALA A 67 43.79 -5.92 -16.30
N LEU A 68 43.90 -6.90 -17.21
CA LEU A 68 43.55 -6.74 -18.62
C LEU A 68 42.04 -6.55 -18.80
N HIS A 69 41.23 -7.36 -18.10
CA HIS A 69 39.78 -7.24 -18.13
C HIS A 69 39.30 -5.94 -17.45
N ALA A 70 39.93 -5.51 -16.36
CA ALA A 70 39.61 -4.23 -15.72
C ALA A 70 39.88 -3.02 -16.64
N HIS A 71 40.95 -3.07 -17.45
CA HIS A 71 41.20 -2.04 -18.45
C HIS A 71 40.10 -2.02 -19.52
N ALA A 72 39.66 -3.18 -19.99
CA ALA A 72 38.61 -3.27 -20.99
C ALA A 72 37.27 -2.73 -20.47
N TRP A 73 36.93 -3.00 -19.21
CA TRP A 73 35.75 -2.43 -18.55
C TRP A 73 35.84 -0.92 -18.31
N ARG A 74 37.05 -0.36 -18.13
CA ARG A 74 37.21 1.08 -17.93
C ARG A 74 36.63 1.89 -19.08
N ALA A 75 36.96 1.52 -20.31
CA ALA A 75 36.47 2.22 -21.51
C ALA A 75 34.93 2.19 -21.58
N THR A 76 34.34 1.01 -21.37
CA THR A 76 32.88 0.83 -21.37
C THR A 76 32.18 1.61 -20.27
N LEU A 77 32.76 1.68 -19.07
CA LEU A 77 32.17 2.41 -17.94
C LEU A 77 32.35 3.93 -18.05
N GLU A 78 33.45 4.40 -18.64
CA GLU A 78 33.67 5.83 -18.92
C GLU A 78 32.65 6.38 -19.91
N GLU A 79 32.29 5.62 -20.95
CA GLU A 79 31.21 5.98 -21.89
C GLU A 79 29.84 6.13 -21.20
N MET A 80 29.65 5.48 -20.05
CA MET A 80 28.44 5.56 -19.22
C MET A 80 28.54 6.58 -18.09
N ASP A 81 29.58 7.42 -18.07
CA ASP A 81 29.84 8.40 -17.00
C ASP A 81 29.94 7.71 -15.62
N VAL A 82 30.64 6.57 -15.57
CA VAL A 82 30.94 5.80 -14.34
C VAL A 82 32.44 5.75 -14.10
N THR A 83 32.86 6.22 -12.93
CA THR A 83 34.28 6.16 -12.54
C THR A 83 34.68 4.75 -12.10
N LEU A 84 35.75 4.19 -12.66
CA LEU A 84 36.22 2.85 -12.30
C LEU A 84 37.52 2.89 -11.48
N SER A 85 37.48 2.29 -10.29
CA SER A 85 38.64 2.01 -9.44
C SER A 85 38.81 0.50 -9.25
N THR A 86 40.05 0.04 -9.07
CA THR A 86 40.37 -1.36 -8.81
C THR A 86 41.11 -1.47 -7.49
N ARG A 87 40.72 -2.42 -6.63
CA ARG A 87 41.47 -2.71 -5.39
C ARG A 87 41.45 -4.20 -5.06
N LYS A 88 42.40 -4.64 -4.24
CA LYS A 88 42.39 -6.01 -3.71
C LYS A 88 41.28 -6.15 -2.66
N PRO A 89 40.58 -7.30 -2.60
CA PRO A 89 39.62 -7.56 -1.52
C PRO A 89 40.33 -7.56 -0.17
N ILE A 90 39.71 -6.95 0.84
CA ILE A 90 40.20 -6.95 2.22
C ILE A 90 39.33 -7.90 3.04
N LEU A 91 39.92 -8.98 3.56
CA LEU A 91 39.24 -9.99 4.39
C LEU A 91 37.99 -10.59 3.70
N ASP A 92 36.79 -10.27 4.17
CA ASP A 92 35.47 -10.75 3.71
C ASP A 92 34.76 -9.73 2.79
N ASP A 93 35.52 -8.97 2.01
CA ASP A 93 34.95 -7.96 1.12
C ASP A 93 34.04 -8.59 0.05
N LYS A 94 32.75 -8.23 0.09
CA LYS A 94 31.71 -8.79 -0.78
C LYS A 94 31.15 -7.72 -1.71
N PRO A 95 30.70 -8.12 -2.92
CA PRO A 95 29.94 -7.24 -3.80
C PRO A 95 28.75 -6.62 -3.07
N ARG A 96 28.54 -5.32 -3.27
CA ARG A 96 27.45 -4.53 -2.69
C ARG A 96 27.33 -3.20 -3.42
N VAL A 97 26.16 -2.59 -3.37
CA VAL A 97 25.96 -1.22 -3.84
C VAL A 97 25.74 -0.32 -2.64
N GLU A 98 26.65 0.63 -2.43
CA GLU A 98 26.57 1.62 -1.36
C GLU A 98 25.99 2.94 -1.90
N GLN A 99 25.20 3.62 -1.07
CA GLN A 99 24.70 4.95 -1.37
C GLN A 99 25.08 5.91 -0.25
N GLN A 100 25.65 7.05 -0.62
CA GLN A 100 25.98 8.16 0.28
C GLN A 100 25.35 9.45 -0.24
N MET A 101 24.72 10.21 0.65
CA MET A 101 24.19 11.54 0.33
C MET A 101 25.23 12.59 0.73
N LEU A 102 25.69 13.38 -0.25
CA LEU A 102 26.62 14.50 -0.09
C LEU A 102 25.86 15.81 -0.39
N GLY A 103 25.07 16.27 0.57
CA GLY A 103 24.16 17.41 0.36
C GLY A 103 23.06 17.07 -0.65
N THR A 104 23.00 17.78 -1.78
CA THR A 104 22.06 17.50 -2.89
C THR A 104 22.58 16.46 -3.88
N LEU A 105 23.83 16.02 -3.73
CA LEU A 105 24.47 15.05 -4.61
C LEU A 105 24.33 13.64 -4.02
N ARG A 106 23.89 12.68 -4.83
CA ARG A 106 23.90 11.27 -4.46
C ARG A 106 25.16 10.63 -5.03
N LYS A 107 25.96 10.00 -4.18
CA LYS A 107 27.08 9.15 -4.63
C LYS A 107 26.69 7.69 -4.47
N ILE A 108 26.77 6.93 -5.55
CA ILE A 108 26.57 5.47 -5.57
C ILE A 108 27.92 4.82 -5.83
N THR A 109 28.33 3.93 -4.93
CA THR A 109 29.56 3.14 -5.09
C THR A 109 29.19 1.68 -5.26
N ILE A 110 29.41 1.15 -6.45
CA ILE A 110 29.18 -0.25 -6.80
C ILE A 110 30.47 -1.01 -6.51
N VAL A 111 30.49 -1.80 -5.43
CA VAL A 111 31.57 -2.75 -5.17
C VAL A 111 31.21 -4.05 -5.88
N ALA A 112 32.05 -4.51 -6.80
CA ALA A 112 31.82 -5.71 -7.59
C ALA A 112 33.09 -6.55 -7.71
N THR A 113 32.95 -7.86 -7.91
CA THR A 113 34.10 -8.76 -8.10
C THR A 113 34.34 -8.98 -9.59
N LEU A 114 35.58 -8.81 -10.03
CA LEU A 114 35.97 -9.19 -11.39
C LEU A 114 36.33 -10.67 -11.42
N THR A 115 35.57 -11.46 -12.17
CA THR A 115 35.76 -12.91 -12.28
C THR A 115 36.87 -13.24 -13.29
N ARG A 116 37.33 -14.50 -13.29
CA ARG A 116 38.44 -14.95 -14.15
C ARG A 116 38.12 -14.93 -15.65
N ASP A 117 36.85 -15.08 -16.01
CA ASP A 117 36.32 -14.96 -17.37
C ASP A 117 36.15 -13.51 -17.83
N GLY A 118 36.50 -12.53 -16.98
CA GLY A 118 36.39 -11.11 -17.29
C GLY A 118 35.00 -10.53 -17.07
N SER A 119 34.08 -11.25 -16.43
CA SER A 119 32.75 -10.76 -16.09
C SER A 119 32.77 -9.95 -14.78
N ILE A 120 31.88 -8.95 -14.66
CA ILE A 120 31.68 -8.19 -13.42
C ILE A 120 30.53 -8.84 -12.65
N LYS A 121 30.82 -9.34 -11.45
CA LYS A 121 29.82 -9.89 -10.53
C LYS A 121 29.46 -8.88 -9.45
N THR A 122 28.22 -8.44 -9.44
CA THR A 122 27.63 -7.56 -8.42
C THR A 122 26.93 -8.39 -7.34
N ASP A 123 26.30 -7.72 -6.37
CA ASP A 123 25.47 -8.37 -5.34
C ASP A 123 24.21 -9.04 -5.91
N ARG A 124 23.72 -8.56 -7.06
CA ARG A 124 22.44 -8.99 -7.66
C ARG A 124 22.57 -9.60 -9.04
N LYS A 125 23.56 -9.19 -9.84
CA LYS A 125 23.67 -9.55 -11.26
C LYS A 125 25.13 -9.85 -11.63
N THR A 126 25.32 -10.57 -12.72
CA THR A 126 26.65 -10.76 -13.34
C THR A 126 26.55 -10.29 -14.77
N PHE A 127 27.52 -9.48 -15.20
CA PHE A 127 27.57 -8.90 -16.54
C PHE A 127 28.85 -9.34 -17.24
N ALA A 128 28.72 -10.02 -18.37
CA ALA A 128 29.84 -10.30 -19.24
C ALA A 128 30.09 -9.11 -20.17
N GLN A 129 31.26 -9.09 -20.82
CA GLN A 129 31.65 -7.98 -21.71
C GLN A 129 30.74 -7.82 -22.94
N ARG A 130 29.93 -8.83 -23.27
CA ARG A 130 28.88 -8.77 -24.30
C ARG A 130 27.57 -8.14 -23.83
N ASP A 131 27.35 -8.04 -22.51
CA ASP A 131 26.09 -7.62 -21.90
C ASP A 131 26.06 -6.11 -21.59
N VAL A 132 26.79 -5.31 -22.38
CA VAL A 132 26.99 -3.87 -22.15
C VAL A 132 25.67 -3.10 -22.06
N ALA A 133 24.69 -3.43 -22.92
CA ALA A 133 23.39 -2.78 -22.92
C ALA A 133 22.62 -3.04 -21.60
N ALA A 134 22.64 -4.29 -21.10
CA ALA A 134 22.00 -4.65 -19.85
C ALA A 134 22.71 -4.03 -18.63
N LEU A 135 24.03 -3.89 -18.68
CA LEU A 135 24.79 -3.17 -17.66
C LEU A 135 24.42 -1.69 -17.63
N LYS A 136 24.31 -1.05 -18.81
CA LYS A 136 23.93 0.36 -18.93
C LYS A 136 22.54 0.61 -18.36
N GLU A 137 21.56 -0.22 -18.74
CA GLU A 137 20.20 -0.12 -18.22
C GLU A 137 20.19 -0.21 -16.69
N TRP A 138 20.90 -1.18 -16.12
CA TRP A 138 21.02 -1.33 -14.67
C TRP A 138 21.71 -0.13 -13.99
N ILE A 139 22.75 0.45 -14.59
CA ILE A 139 23.40 1.66 -14.09
C ILE A 139 22.44 2.86 -14.14
N ASP A 140 21.66 2.99 -15.21
CA ASP A 140 20.64 4.03 -15.34
C ASP A 140 19.53 3.85 -14.28
N GLU A 141 19.12 2.61 -13.99
CA GLU A 141 18.22 2.31 -12.87
C GLU A 141 18.81 2.78 -11.53
N LEU A 142 20.10 2.53 -11.28
CA LEU A 142 20.77 3.03 -10.07
C LEU A 142 20.83 4.56 -10.06
N ARG A 143 21.04 5.20 -11.22
CA ARG A 143 21.09 6.67 -11.33
C ARG A 143 19.76 7.31 -10.91
N VAL A 144 18.64 6.68 -11.30
CA VAL A 144 17.27 7.15 -11.00
C VAL A 144 16.83 6.73 -9.59
N TYR A 145 17.01 5.47 -9.22
CA TYR A 145 16.41 4.88 -8.01
C TYR A 145 17.40 4.65 -6.86
N GLY A 146 18.68 4.98 -7.03
CA GLY A 146 19.70 4.77 -6.00
C GLY A 146 20.12 3.30 -5.86
N ALA A 147 20.93 3.00 -4.85
CA ALA A 147 21.58 1.70 -4.65
C ALA A 147 20.62 0.50 -4.57
N GLN A 148 19.34 0.72 -4.27
CA GLN A 148 18.35 -0.34 -4.13
C GLN A 148 17.67 -0.74 -5.46
N GLY A 149 17.92 -0.03 -6.57
CA GLY A 149 17.39 -0.34 -7.91
C GLY A 149 15.90 -0.08 -8.11
N THR A 150 15.34 -0.50 -9.25
CA THR A 150 13.92 -0.30 -9.60
C THR A 150 12.99 -1.04 -8.63
N PRO A 151 11.97 -0.38 -8.05
CA PRO A 151 11.05 -1.02 -7.11
C PRO A 151 10.01 -1.95 -7.76
N GLN A 152 9.85 -1.90 -9.09
CA GLN A 152 8.82 -2.63 -9.81
C GLN A 152 9.13 -4.14 -9.87
N GLY A 153 8.15 -4.99 -9.53
CA GLY A 153 8.28 -6.45 -9.59
C GLY A 153 9.18 -7.07 -8.51
N GLN A 154 9.62 -6.30 -7.52
CA GLN A 154 10.36 -6.80 -6.36
C GLN A 154 9.43 -7.08 -5.18
N PRO A 155 9.73 -8.07 -4.33
CA PRO A 155 9.01 -8.30 -3.08
C PRO A 155 8.88 -7.00 -2.26
N LEU A 156 7.75 -6.82 -1.57
CA LEU A 156 7.45 -5.60 -0.81
C LEU A 156 7.58 -4.31 -1.64
N TRP A 157 7.28 -4.37 -2.95
CA TRP A 157 7.38 -3.23 -3.88
C TRP A 157 8.79 -2.60 -3.92
N GLY A 158 9.83 -3.41 -3.71
CA GLY A 158 11.23 -2.97 -3.70
C GLY A 158 11.59 -2.06 -2.52
N LEU A 159 10.80 -2.10 -1.45
CA LEU A 159 11.13 -1.47 -0.17
C LEU A 159 12.05 -2.39 0.66
N SER A 160 13.05 -1.82 1.31
CA SER A 160 13.76 -2.50 2.39
C SER A 160 12.91 -2.62 3.65
N GLU A 161 13.23 -3.53 4.57
CA GLU A 161 12.51 -3.65 5.86
C GLU A 161 12.49 -2.33 6.66
N LEU A 162 13.59 -1.57 6.62
CA LEU A 162 13.70 -0.25 7.27
C LEU A 162 12.74 0.80 6.67
N GLN A 163 12.33 0.61 5.42
CA GLN A 163 11.35 1.46 4.73
C GLN A 163 9.93 0.92 4.89
N PHE A 164 9.78 -0.40 4.82
CA PHE A 164 8.49 -1.08 4.89
C PHE A 164 7.88 -1.01 6.29
N ASN A 165 8.63 -1.31 7.34
CA ASN A 165 8.07 -1.37 8.71
C ASN A 165 7.45 -0.04 9.14
N PRO A 166 8.09 1.13 8.97
CA PRO A 166 7.48 2.40 9.37
C PRO A 166 6.25 2.79 8.53
N LEU A 167 6.18 2.32 7.28
CA LEU A 167 5.00 2.47 6.44
C LEU A 167 3.87 1.56 6.92
N TYR A 168 4.18 0.28 7.16
CA TYR A 168 3.24 -0.72 7.66
C TYR A 168 2.66 -0.24 8.99
N ASP A 169 3.48 0.17 9.96
CA ASP A 169 3.04 0.67 11.27
C ASP A 169 2.09 1.87 11.17
N ALA A 170 2.33 2.76 10.19
CA ALA A 170 1.45 3.89 9.93
C ALA A 170 0.12 3.45 9.30
N LEU A 171 0.16 2.51 8.37
CA LEU A 171 -1.04 1.93 7.74
C LEU A 171 -1.82 1.04 8.71
N SER A 172 -1.17 0.50 9.76
CA SER A 172 -1.79 -0.29 10.84
C SER A 172 -2.58 0.55 11.85
N GLN A 173 -2.51 1.88 11.79
CA GLN A 173 -3.31 2.71 12.69
C GLN A 173 -4.80 2.63 12.33
N PRO A 174 -5.72 2.69 13.30
CA PRO A 174 -7.16 2.75 13.02
C PRO A 174 -7.51 3.97 12.17
N LEU A 175 -8.36 3.80 11.16
CA LEU A 175 -8.80 4.92 10.32
C LEU A 175 -9.68 5.91 11.11
N GLY A 176 -10.65 5.40 11.87
CA GLY A 176 -11.52 6.20 12.75
C GLY A 176 -12.54 7.10 12.04
N VAL A 177 -12.54 7.13 10.70
CA VAL A 177 -13.50 7.90 9.88
C VAL A 177 -14.14 6.99 8.83
N GLU A 178 -15.41 7.21 8.53
CA GLU A 178 -16.12 6.45 7.50
C GLU A 178 -15.78 6.98 6.10
N LEU A 179 -15.56 6.07 5.14
CA LEU A 179 -15.31 6.39 3.73
C LEU A 179 -16.51 6.07 2.83
N LYS A 180 -17.47 5.27 3.28
CA LYS A 180 -18.69 4.98 2.53
C LYS A 180 -19.37 6.27 2.06
N GLY A 181 -19.76 6.27 0.79
CA GLY A 181 -20.41 7.39 0.11
C GLY A 181 -19.47 8.49 -0.37
N LYS A 182 -18.17 8.40 -0.09
CA LYS A 182 -17.18 9.40 -0.54
C LYS A 182 -16.68 9.11 -1.94
N SER A 183 -16.36 10.18 -2.67
CA SER A 183 -15.60 10.16 -3.92
C SER A 183 -14.10 9.94 -3.67
N LEU A 184 -13.33 9.63 -4.71
CA LEU A 184 -11.87 9.47 -4.62
C LEU A 184 -11.17 10.67 -3.95
N ALA A 185 -11.57 11.89 -4.31
CA ALA A 185 -10.97 13.12 -3.77
C ALA A 185 -11.23 13.24 -2.25
N GLU A 186 -12.45 12.94 -1.82
CA GLU A 186 -12.84 12.96 -0.40
C GLU A 186 -12.20 11.82 0.39
N VAL A 187 -12.00 10.64 -0.23
CA VAL A 187 -11.24 9.54 0.36
C VAL A 187 -9.81 10.01 0.64
N ILE A 188 -9.10 10.53 -0.36
CA ILE A 188 -7.71 10.99 -0.22
C ILE A 188 -7.59 12.08 0.85
N ALA A 189 -8.53 13.02 0.88
CA ALA A 189 -8.54 14.10 1.87
C ALA A 189 -8.75 13.59 3.31
N ALA A 190 -9.45 12.47 3.49
CA ALA A 190 -9.78 11.89 4.78
C ALA A 190 -8.66 10.99 5.36
N ILE A 191 -7.67 10.58 4.56
CA ILE A 191 -6.59 9.69 5.03
C ILE A 191 -5.53 10.48 5.83
N PRO A 192 -5.28 10.13 7.11
CA PRO A 192 -4.34 10.86 7.96
C PRO A 192 -2.87 10.42 7.74
N LEU A 193 -2.45 10.28 6.47
CA LEU A 193 -1.07 9.88 6.10
C LEU A 193 -0.35 10.89 5.21
N LYS A 194 -1.08 11.87 4.65
CA LYS A 194 -0.61 12.76 3.59
C LYS A 194 0.70 13.51 3.92
N ASP A 195 0.94 13.80 5.19
CA ASP A 195 2.12 14.57 5.63
C ASP A 195 3.39 13.71 5.68
N ARG A 196 3.26 12.39 5.81
CA ARG A 196 4.38 11.45 5.92
C ARG A 196 4.55 10.58 4.67
N PHE A 197 3.43 10.16 4.08
CA PHE A 197 3.38 9.35 2.87
C PHE A 197 2.37 10.00 1.92
N PRO A 198 2.81 10.91 1.04
CA PRO A 198 1.93 11.58 0.10
C PRO A 198 1.17 10.56 -0.77
N LEU A 199 -0.15 10.76 -0.93
CA LEU A 199 -0.95 10.00 -1.87
C LEU A 199 -0.94 10.70 -3.23
N ARG A 200 -0.51 9.98 -4.27
CA ARG A 200 -0.49 10.46 -5.65
C ARG A 200 -1.45 9.65 -6.50
N VAL A 201 -2.45 10.29 -7.07
CA VAL A 201 -3.34 9.66 -8.06
C VAL A 201 -2.69 9.75 -9.43
N SER A 202 -2.58 8.63 -10.14
CA SER A 202 -2.09 8.65 -11.51
C SER A 202 -3.13 9.23 -12.47
N GLU A 203 -2.64 9.76 -13.59
CA GLU A 203 -3.50 10.24 -14.66
C GLU A 203 -4.41 9.11 -15.19
N GLN A 204 -3.87 7.89 -15.29
CA GLN A 204 -4.61 6.70 -15.68
C GLN A 204 -5.74 6.36 -14.69
N ALA A 205 -5.50 6.49 -13.37
CA ALA A 205 -6.54 6.29 -12.37
C ALA A 205 -7.68 7.30 -12.54
N SER A 206 -7.35 8.58 -12.77
CA SER A 206 -8.33 9.65 -12.98
C SER A 206 -9.15 9.41 -14.26
N LEU A 207 -8.49 9.02 -15.36
CA LEU A 207 -9.14 8.70 -16.63
C LEU A 207 -9.99 7.43 -16.57
N SER A 208 -9.56 6.43 -15.82
CA SER A 208 -10.33 5.20 -15.63
C SER A 208 -11.61 5.48 -14.85
N LEU A 209 -11.51 6.23 -13.75
CA LEU A 209 -12.65 6.58 -12.91
C LEU A 209 -13.67 7.46 -13.66
N SER A 210 -13.23 8.42 -14.48
CA SER A 210 -14.11 9.33 -15.22
C SER A 210 -14.96 8.62 -16.28
N LYS A 211 -14.56 7.43 -16.74
CA LYS A 211 -15.31 6.61 -17.69
C LYS A 211 -16.42 5.78 -17.04
N ARG A 212 -16.42 5.66 -15.71
CA ARG A 212 -17.39 4.84 -14.97
C ARG A 212 -18.71 5.58 -14.76
N PRO A 213 -19.85 4.88 -14.60
CA PRO A 213 -21.11 5.49 -14.17
C PRO A 213 -20.96 6.23 -12.84
N GLU A 214 -21.70 7.32 -12.63
CA GLU A 214 -21.55 8.18 -11.43
C GLU A 214 -21.81 7.40 -10.13
N GLU A 215 -22.79 6.50 -10.14
CA GLU A 215 -23.14 5.62 -9.03
C GLU A 215 -22.00 4.67 -8.63
N HIS A 216 -21.05 4.39 -9.54
CA HIS A 216 -19.88 3.57 -9.29
C HIS A 216 -18.64 4.39 -8.92
N ARG A 217 -18.74 5.72 -8.86
CA ARG A 217 -17.63 6.63 -8.47
C ARG A 217 -17.62 6.94 -6.97
N LEU A 218 -18.45 6.26 -6.18
CA LEU A 218 -18.54 6.41 -4.73
C LEU A 218 -18.20 5.09 -4.04
N VAL A 219 -17.57 5.19 -2.87
CA VAL A 219 -17.29 4.03 -2.02
C VAL A 219 -18.61 3.44 -1.51
N ARG A 220 -18.80 2.13 -1.67
CA ARG A 220 -20.04 1.41 -1.28
C ARG A 220 -19.90 0.75 0.08
N GLN A 221 -18.68 0.35 0.45
CA GLN A 221 -18.37 -0.40 1.66
C GLN A 221 -18.13 0.50 2.88
N THR A 222 -18.58 0.02 4.04
CA THR A 222 -18.27 0.61 5.35
C THR A 222 -16.82 0.28 5.71
N THR A 223 -15.96 1.27 5.94
CA THR A 223 -14.53 1.03 6.18
C THR A 223 -14.01 1.58 7.50
N GLY A 224 -14.80 2.37 8.26
CA GLY A 224 -14.28 3.15 9.38
C GLY A 224 -13.73 2.37 10.57
N ARG A 225 -13.97 1.05 10.64
CA ARG A 225 -13.47 0.18 11.71
C ARG A 225 -12.13 -0.50 11.39
N PHE A 226 -11.67 -0.42 10.15
CA PHE A 226 -10.40 -1.01 9.75
C PHE A 226 -9.24 -0.07 10.01
N THR A 227 -8.04 -0.64 9.97
CA THR A 227 -6.80 0.10 9.81
C THR A 227 -6.79 0.92 8.52
N ILE A 228 -5.98 1.98 8.48
CA ILE A 228 -5.90 2.88 7.31
C ILE A 228 -5.56 2.11 6.04
N GLY A 229 -4.63 1.15 6.11
CA GLY A 229 -4.16 0.41 4.94
C GLY A 229 -5.26 -0.40 4.28
N THR A 230 -5.92 -1.26 5.07
CA THR A 230 -7.06 -2.06 4.64
C THR A 230 -8.26 -1.20 4.25
N ALA A 231 -8.59 -0.16 5.03
CA ALA A 231 -9.71 0.73 4.71
C ALA A 231 -9.54 1.46 3.37
N LEU A 232 -8.32 1.95 3.10
CA LEU A 232 -7.98 2.59 1.82
C LEU A 232 -8.05 1.58 0.68
N ALA A 233 -7.54 0.36 0.87
CA ALA A 233 -7.60 -0.69 -0.15
C ALA A 233 -9.04 -1.07 -0.50
N LEU A 234 -9.91 -1.26 0.50
CA LEU A 234 -11.33 -1.55 0.31
C LEU A 234 -12.05 -0.40 -0.41
N ALA A 235 -11.82 0.84 0.01
CA ALA A 235 -12.42 2.01 -0.61
C ALA A 235 -11.99 2.17 -2.08
N LEU A 236 -10.71 2.00 -2.38
CA LEU A 236 -10.20 2.06 -3.75
C LEU A 236 -10.69 0.88 -4.60
N ARG A 237 -10.88 -0.30 -4.00
CA ARG A 237 -11.38 -1.48 -4.70
C ARG A 237 -12.77 -1.28 -5.29
N ASP A 238 -13.68 -0.61 -4.56
CA ASP A 238 -15.01 -0.21 -5.07
C ASP A 238 -14.89 0.71 -6.30
N LEU A 239 -13.82 1.50 -6.33
CA LEU A 239 -13.50 2.43 -7.40
C LEU A 239 -12.73 1.79 -8.58
N GLU A 240 -12.48 0.48 -8.54
CA GLU A 240 -11.59 -0.25 -9.47
C GLU A 240 -10.15 0.29 -9.49
N LEU A 241 -9.72 0.83 -8.37
CA LEU A 241 -8.38 1.36 -8.13
C LEU A 241 -7.68 0.54 -7.06
N GLY A 242 -6.36 0.57 -7.09
CA GLY A 242 -5.51 0.06 -6.03
C GLY A 242 -4.46 1.09 -5.69
N TYR A 243 -3.80 0.92 -4.56
CA TYR A 243 -2.62 1.71 -4.24
C TYR A 243 -1.44 0.82 -3.94
N ARG A 244 -0.24 1.37 -4.08
CA ARG A 244 1.02 0.70 -3.74
C ARG A 244 2.03 1.72 -3.27
N PRO A 245 2.97 1.33 -2.40
CA PRO A 245 4.10 2.18 -2.12
C PRO A 245 5.01 2.28 -3.35
N ARG A 246 5.55 3.47 -3.55
CA ARG A 246 6.61 3.72 -4.52
C ARG A 246 7.71 4.52 -3.84
N ARG A 247 8.94 4.13 -4.12
CA ARG A 247 10.12 4.89 -3.71
C ARG A 247 10.40 5.97 -4.75
N THR A 248 10.45 7.23 -4.31
CA THR A 248 10.79 8.36 -5.18
C THR A 248 12.28 8.34 -5.53
N PRO A 249 12.71 9.05 -6.59
CA PRO A 249 14.12 9.24 -6.87
C PRO A 249 14.88 9.87 -5.70
N ALA A 250 14.23 10.61 -4.80
CA ALA A 250 14.86 11.16 -3.58
C ALA A 250 15.05 10.10 -2.47
N GLY A 251 14.42 8.93 -2.60
CA GLY A 251 14.43 7.86 -1.59
C GLY A 251 13.29 7.96 -0.58
N GLU A 252 12.39 8.93 -0.75
CA GLU A 252 11.16 9.05 0.03
C GLU A 252 10.13 8.02 -0.43
N ILE A 253 9.11 7.76 0.40
CA ILE A 253 8.03 6.84 0.09
C ILE A 253 6.76 7.63 -0.16
N GLU A 254 6.13 7.39 -1.30
CA GLU A 254 4.80 7.87 -1.63
C GLU A 254 3.86 6.69 -1.89
N LEU A 255 2.56 6.93 -1.80
CA LEU A 255 1.53 5.96 -2.12
C LEU A 255 0.91 6.34 -3.47
N VAL A 256 1.07 5.48 -4.47
CA VAL A 256 0.55 5.73 -5.81
C VAL A 256 -0.76 4.99 -5.99
N VAL A 257 -1.81 5.69 -6.40
CA VAL A 257 -3.10 5.13 -6.76
C VAL A 257 -3.14 4.94 -8.28
N ASP A 258 -3.31 3.69 -8.72
CA ASP A 258 -3.37 3.27 -10.12
C ASP A 258 -4.65 2.44 -10.36
N PRO A 259 -5.15 2.34 -11.62
CA PRO A 259 -6.22 1.41 -11.97
C PRO A 259 -5.82 -0.03 -11.65
N LEU A 260 -6.77 -0.82 -11.16
CA LEU A 260 -6.54 -2.25 -11.03
C LEU A 260 -6.52 -2.90 -12.42
N PRO A 261 -5.64 -3.89 -12.65
CA PRO A 261 -5.68 -4.69 -13.85
C PRO A 261 -6.98 -5.50 -13.91
N GLU A 262 -7.45 -5.78 -15.12
CA GLU A 262 -8.68 -6.53 -15.35
C GLU A 262 -8.65 -7.92 -14.70
N LYS A 263 -7.47 -8.55 -14.74
CA LYS A 263 -7.13 -9.77 -14.01
C LYS A 263 -6.25 -9.39 -12.83
N LEU A 264 -6.81 -9.41 -11.64
CA LEU A 264 -6.01 -9.28 -10.43
C LEU A 264 -5.21 -10.57 -10.20
N PRO A 265 -3.89 -10.49 -10.00
CA PRO A 265 -3.16 -11.61 -9.45
C PRO A 265 -3.80 -11.98 -8.10
N THR A 266 -3.84 -13.28 -7.83
CA THR A 266 -4.35 -13.91 -6.61
C THR A 266 -3.81 -13.20 -5.37
N LEU A 267 -4.48 -13.35 -4.21
CA LEU A 267 -4.20 -12.71 -2.90
C LEU A 267 -2.80 -12.97 -2.29
N VAL A 268 -1.82 -13.38 -3.09
CA VAL A 268 -0.43 -13.65 -2.73
C VAL A 268 0.36 -12.35 -2.71
N ILE A 269 0.81 -11.97 -1.51
CA ILE A 269 1.53 -10.72 -1.21
C ILE A 269 2.89 -10.65 -1.90
N ASP A 270 3.56 -11.79 -2.08
CA ASP A 270 4.98 -11.83 -2.50
C ASP A 270 5.21 -11.24 -3.90
N ASN A 271 4.15 -11.14 -4.72
CA ASN A 271 4.14 -10.51 -6.04
C ASN A 271 2.89 -9.61 -6.24
N ALA A 272 2.32 -9.07 -5.16
CA ALA A 272 1.14 -8.22 -5.27
C ALA A 272 1.52 -6.84 -5.84
N ASP A 273 1.00 -6.49 -7.02
CA ASP A 273 1.21 -5.17 -7.61
C ASP A 273 0.63 -4.02 -6.76
N PHE A 274 -0.33 -4.35 -5.88
CA PHE A 274 -1.07 -3.42 -5.04
C PHE A 274 -1.11 -3.89 -3.60
N TRP A 275 -1.21 -2.93 -2.69
CA TRP A 275 -1.52 -3.19 -1.29
C TRP A 275 -2.81 -3.99 -1.18
N PRO A 276 -2.82 -5.11 -0.45
CA PRO A 276 -3.95 -6.01 -0.45
C PRO A 276 -5.14 -5.42 0.32
N VAL A 277 -6.36 -5.85 -0.04
CA VAL A 277 -7.58 -5.53 0.73
C VAL A 277 -7.57 -6.16 2.11
N GLY A 278 -6.70 -7.13 2.37
CA GLY A 278 -6.44 -7.74 3.66
C GLY A 278 -5.34 -8.78 3.55
N TRP A 279 -4.82 -9.18 4.70
CA TRP A 279 -3.71 -10.11 4.82
C TRP A 279 -4.22 -11.51 5.15
N PRO A 280 -3.53 -12.58 4.70
CA PRO A 280 -3.79 -13.92 5.16
C PRO A 280 -3.73 -13.99 6.69
N VAL A 281 -4.60 -14.79 7.28
CA VAL A 281 -4.69 -14.92 8.74
C VAL A 281 -3.42 -15.56 9.30
N LYS A 282 -2.80 -14.89 10.28
CA LYS A 282 -1.59 -15.38 10.96
C LYS A 282 -1.92 -16.41 12.05
N LEU A 283 -3.05 -16.20 12.72
CA LEU A 283 -3.58 -17.09 13.76
C LEU A 283 -4.50 -18.15 13.14
N GLY A 284 -4.64 -19.29 13.80
CA GLY A 284 -5.59 -20.32 13.40
C GLY A 284 -7.00 -19.74 13.24
N PRO A 285 -7.71 -19.99 12.11
CA PRO A 285 -8.98 -19.32 11.80
C PRO A 285 -10.05 -19.41 12.89
N GLN A 286 -10.11 -20.54 13.61
CA GLN A 286 -11.03 -20.75 14.73
C GLN A 286 -10.75 -19.84 15.93
N LYS A 287 -9.49 -19.50 16.18
CA LYS A 287 -9.12 -18.59 17.27
C LYS A 287 -9.43 -17.14 16.93
N LEU A 288 -9.26 -16.78 15.66
CA LEU A 288 -9.44 -15.42 15.19
C LEU A 288 -10.92 -15.06 15.01
N ALA A 289 -11.71 -16.00 14.48
CA ALA A 289 -13.10 -15.79 14.12
C ALA A 289 -14.01 -16.92 14.67
N PRO A 290 -14.04 -17.18 15.99
CA PRO A 290 -14.70 -18.35 16.57
C PRO A 290 -16.17 -18.48 16.16
N GLY A 291 -16.92 -17.38 16.15
CA GLY A 291 -18.34 -17.37 15.76
C GLY A 291 -18.60 -17.84 14.32
N LEU A 292 -17.61 -17.79 13.42
CA LEU A 292 -17.75 -18.37 12.08
C LEU A 292 -17.58 -19.90 12.08
N TYR A 293 -16.91 -20.47 13.08
CA TYR A 293 -16.56 -21.89 13.12
C TYR A 293 -17.38 -22.70 14.13
N ASP A 294 -18.13 -22.04 15.01
CA ASP A 294 -19.06 -22.69 15.93
C ASP A 294 -20.12 -23.49 15.18
N ILE A 295 -20.37 -24.73 15.65
CA ILE A 295 -21.37 -25.62 15.05
C ILE A 295 -22.73 -25.32 15.64
N GLN A 296 -23.67 -24.95 14.78
CA GLN A 296 -25.06 -24.66 15.13
C GLN A 296 -26.02 -25.33 14.15
N ALA A 297 -27.26 -25.58 14.60
CA ALA A 297 -28.31 -26.05 13.71
C ALA A 297 -28.74 -24.88 12.82
N MET A 298 -28.58 -25.03 11.50
CA MET A 298 -28.91 -23.99 10.54
C MET A 298 -30.04 -24.44 9.62
N GLN A 299 -31.03 -23.57 9.46
CA GLN A 299 -32.09 -23.69 8.46
C GLN A 299 -32.01 -22.45 7.57
N LEU A 300 -31.42 -22.63 6.39
CA LEU A 300 -31.17 -21.55 5.42
C LEU A 300 -31.92 -21.77 4.10
N ASP A 301 -32.56 -22.93 3.92
CA ASP A 301 -33.27 -23.28 2.71
C ASP A 301 -34.40 -22.28 2.42
N GLY A 302 -34.42 -21.74 1.20
CA GLY A 302 -35.43 -20.76 0.76
C GLY A 302 -35.18 -19.32 1.20
N MET A 303 -34.18 -19.05 2.05
CA MET A 303 -33.70 -17.69 2.33
C MET A 303 -32.98 -17.10 1.11
N THR A 304 -33.00 -15.78 0.99
CA THR A 304 -32.17 -15.08 -0.01
C THR A 304 -30.71 -15.05 0.43
N LEU A 305 -29.78 -14.98 -0.52
CA LEU A 305 -28.35 -14.90 -0.23
C LEU A 305 -28.01 -13.69 0.63
N GLY A 306 -28.64 -12.53 0.37
CA GLY A 306 -28.46 -11.32 1.17
C GLY A 306 -28.83 -11.54 2.64
N GLU A 307 -30.00 -12.16 2.92
CA GLU A 307 -30.43 -12.46 4.28
C GLU A 307 -29.47 -13.42 4.99
N VAL A 308 -28.97 -14.44 4.28
CA VAL A 308 -27.99 -15.38 4.82
C VAL A 308 -26.71 -14.67 5.22
N LEU A 309 -26.19 -13.76 4.39
CA LEU A 309 -24.97 -13.01 4.68
C LEU A 309 -25.16 -12.03 5.84
N ILE A 310 -26.30 -11.34 5.91
CA ILE A 310 -26.64 -10.47 7.05
C ILE A 310 -26.68 -11.27 8.35
N LYS A 311 -27.34 -12.44 8.33
CA LYS A 311 -27.43 -13.33 9.49
C LYS A 311 -26.06 -13.88 9.90
N ALA A 312 -25.24 -14.28 8.92
CA ALA A 312 -23.88 -14.75 9.15
C ALA A 312 -22.99 -13.67 9.78
N GLN A 313 -23.09 -12.42 9.32
CA GLN A 313 -22.35 -11.30 9.90
C GLN A 313 -22.78 -11.03 11.35
N ALA A 314 -24.09 -11.04 11.61
CA ALA A 314 -24.65 -10.77 12.94
C ALA A 314 -24.30 -11.85 13.97
N GLU A 315 -24.50 -13.12 13.61
CA GLU A 315 -24.25 -14.26 14.51
C GLU A 315 -22.77 -14.63 14.58
N GLY A 316 -22.08 -14.62 13.45
CA GLY A 316 -20.65 -14.90 13.37
C GLY A 316 -19.77 -13.79 13.92
N LYS A 317 -20.30 -12.58 14.09
CA LYS A 317 -19.61 -11.38 14.59
C LYS A 317 -18.35 -11.02 13.80
N VAL A 318 -18.30 -11.40 12.53
CA VAL A 318 -17.22 -11.08 11.60
C VAL A 318 -17.77 -10.23 10.48
N PRO A 319 -17.23 -9.02 10.23
CA PRO A 319 -17.64 -8.18 9.12
C PRO A 319 -17.51 -8.91 7.78
N ILE A 320 -18.49 -8.71 6.89
CA ILE A 320 -18.48 -9.27 5.54
C ILE A 320 -18.35 -8.13 4.54
N HIS A 321 -17.36 -8.24 3.66
CA HIS A 321 -16.98 -7.27 2.64
C HIS A 321 -16.96 -7.94 1.26
N PHE A 322 -17.11 -7.13 0.21
CA PHE A 322 -17.35 -7.61 -1.15
C PHE A 322 -16.41 -6.96 -2.15
N ASP A 323 -15.95 -7.71 -3.13
CA ASP A 323 -15.41 -7.17 -4.36
C ASP A 323 -16.54 -6.70 -5.27
N PHE A 324 -17.19 -5.59 -4.93
CA PHE A 324 -18.36 -5.10 -5.66
C PHE A 324 -18.05 -4.91 -7.14
N ALA A 325 -16.88 -4.35 -7.47
CA ALA A 325 -16.44 -4.18 -8.84
C ALA A 325 -16.40 -5.51 -9.63
N ALA A 326 -15.79 -6.56 -9.08
CA ALA A 326 -15.72 -7.86 -9.75
C ALA A 326 -17.10 -8.55 -9.84
N ILE A 327 -17.96 -8.35 -8.84
CA ILE A 327 -19.32 -8.89 -8.78
C ILE A 327 -20.23 -8.21 -9.81
N ASP A 328 -20.20 -6.88 -9.88
CA ASP A 328 -20.98 -6.08 -10.83
C ASP A 328 -20.56 -6.38 -12.28
N ARG A 329 -19.24 -6.47 -12.55
CA ARG A 329 -18.71 -6.86 -13.88
C ARG A 329 -19.17 -8.24 -14.32
N ALA A 330 -19.45 -9.14 -13.37
CA ALA A 330 -19.96 -10.47 -13.64
C ALA A 330 -21.50 -10.53 -13.70
N GLY A 331 -22.20 -9.42 -13.44
CA GLY A 331 -23.66 -9.39 -13.38
C GLY A 331 -24.23 -10.28 -12.26
N ILE A 332 -23.47 -10.53 -11.19
CA ILE A 332 -23.88 -11.42 -10.10
C ILE A 332 -24.74 -10.63 -9.12
N ASP A 333 -25.99 -11.07 -8.92
CA ASP A 333 -26.85 -10.57 -7.85
C ASP A 333 -26.52 -11.26 -6.52
N VAL A 334 -26.18 -10.47 -5.51
CA VAL A 334 -25.84 -10.96 -4.16
C VAL A 334 -27.00 -10.89 -3.17
N VAL A 335 -28.12 -10.27 -3.56
CA VAL A 335 -29.24 -9.94 -2.67
C VAL A 335 -30.37 -10.93 -2.86
N THR A 336 -30.86 -11.09 -4.09
CA THR A 336 -32.14 -11.81 -4.34
C THR A 336 -32.07 -13.33 -4.50
N PRO A 337 -30.95 -13.96 -4.95
CA PRO A 337 -30.97 -15.39 -5.22
C PRO A 337 -31.31 -16.22 -3.99
N LYS A 338 -32.27 -17.14 -4.12
CA LYS A 338 -32.59 -18.09 -3.06
C LYS A 338 -31.52 -19.15 -2.96
N VAL A 339 -31.03 -19.40 -1.75
CA VAL A 339 -30.05 -20.45 -1.52
C VAL A 339 -30.75 -21.78 -1.29
N LYS A 340 -30.18 -22.84 -1.86
CA LYS A 340 -30.55 -24.23 -1.54
C LYS A 340 -29.54 -24.77 -0.55
N TYR A 341 -29.94 -24.88 0.71
CA TYR A 341 -29.04 -25.35 1.77
C TYR A 341 -29.80 -26.20 2.78
N PRO A 342 -29.57 -27.52 2.82
CA PRO A 342 -30.37 -28.41 3.65
C PRO A 342 -30.20 -28.10 5.14
N SER A 343 -31.27 -28.28 5.89
CA SER A 343 -31.24 -28.12 7.35
C SER A 343 -30.26 -29.12 7.96
N ARG A 344 -29.21 -28.63 8.61
CA ARG A 344 -28.17 -29.47 9.22
C ARG A 344 -27.39 -28.71 10.30
N LYS A 345 -26.70 -29.47 11.14
CA LYS A 345 -25.68 -28.91 12.06
C LYS A 345 -24.42 -28.58 11.27
N THR A 346 -24.01 -27.32 11.26
CA THR A 346 -22.84 -26.84 10.53
C THR A 346 -22.36 -25.50 11.09
N SER A 347 -21.27 -24.96 10.56
CA SER A 347 -20.74 -23.64 10.94
C SER A 347 -20.97 -22.60 9.85
N TRP A 348 -20.93 -21.31 10.22
CA TRP A 348 -21.14 -20.21 9.28
C TRP A 348 -20.09 -20.19 8.17
N SER A 349 -18.85 -20.55 8.48
CA SER A 349 -17.77 -20.77 7.52
C SER A 349 -18.19 -21.73 6.41
N ILE A 350 -18.78 -22.88 6.75
CA ILE A 350 -19.19 -23.90 5.76
C ILE A 350 -20.47 -23.47 5.05
N ALA A 351 -21.44 -22.91 5.79
CA ALA A 351 -22.71 -22.45 5.24
C ALA A 351 -22.52 -21.34 4.22
N VAL A 352 -21.84 -20.24 4.60
CA VAL A 352 -21.57 -19.12 3.70
C VAL A 352 -20.82 -19.59 2.46
N ARG A 353 -19.80 -20.47 2.60
CA ARG A 353 -19.09 -21.02 1.43
C ARG A 353 -20.03 -21.69 0.44
N GLY A 354 -20.93 -22.55 0.93
CA GLY A 354 -21.88 -23.27 0.08
C GLY A 354 -22.97 -22.39 -0.51
N CYS A 355 -23.35 -21.31 0.17
CA CYS A 355 -24.33 -20.35 -0.32
C CYS A 355 -23.74 -19.42 -1.39
N VAL A 356 -22.56 -18.84 -1.16
CA VAL A 356 -21.91 -17.93 -2.13
C VAL A 356 -21.45 -18.67 -3.37
N SER A 357 -21.03 -19.95 -3.25
CA SER A 357 -20.63 -20.76 -4.41
C SER A 357 -21.78 -21.03 -5.38
N GLN A 358 -23.03 -21.06 -4.91
CA GLN A 358 -24.21 -21.21 -5.78
C GLN A 358 -24.42 -19.99 -6.70
N ALA A 359 -23.90 -18.83 -6.30
CA ALA A 359 -23.94 -17.59 -7.07
C ALA A 359 -22.62 -17.32 -7.83
N GLY A 360 -21.73 -18.31 -7.97
CA GLY A 360 -20.46 -18.14 -8.68
C GLY A 360 -19.41 -17.32 -7.92
N MET A 361 -19.58 -17.14 -6.61
CA MET A 361 -18.64 -16.40 -5.76
C MET A 361 -17.81 -17.34 -4.88
N SER A 362 -16.68 -16.82 -4.41
CA SER A 362 -15.82 -17.43 -3.40
C SER A 362 -15.74 -16.52 -2.17
N ARG A 363 -15.21 -17.07 -1.08
CA ARG A 363 -14.96 -16.33 0.15
C ARG A 363 -13.60 -16.66 0.76
N GLU A 364 -12.95 -15.65 1.31
CA GLU A 364 -11.70 -15.80 2.05
C GLU A 364 -11.80 -15.10 3.40
N LEU A 365 -11.21 -15.71 4.43
CA LEU A 365 -11.06 -15.06 5.73
C LEU A 365 -9.73 -14.30 5.70
N LEU A 366 -9.81 -12.98 5.78
CA LEU A 366 -8.65 -12.09 5.80
C LEU A 366 -8.59 -11.37 7.15
N GLN A 367 -7.47 -10.72 7.41
CA GLN A 367 -7.29 -9.81 8.54
C GLN A 367 -6.70 -8.48 8.08
N ASP A 368 -7.04 -7.39 8.77
CA ASP A 368 -6.37 -6.12 8.55
C ASP A 368 -4.94 -6.12 9.13
N GLU A 369 -4.19 -5.03 8.93
CA GLU A 369 -2.83 -4.91 9.47
C GLU A 369 -2.78 -4.97 11.01
N GLY A 370 -3.88 -4.63 11.68
CA GLY A 370 -4.07 -4.70 13.13
C GLY A 370 -4.49 -6.09 13.63
N GLY A 371 -4.74 -7.04 12.72
CA GLY A 371 -5.17 -8.40 13.04
C GLY A 371 -6.68 -8.56 13.24
N HIS A 372 -7.51 -7.58 12.87
CA HIS A 372 -8.96 -7.73 12.94
C HIS A 372 -9.48 -8.56 11.75
N PRO A 373 -10.21 -9.65 11.99
CA PRO A 373 -10.71 -10.50 10.92
C PRO A 373 -11.90 -9.89 10.20
N PHE A 374 -12.00 -10.20 8.91
CA PHE A 374 -13.20 -9.98 8.11
C PHE A 374 -13.29 -11.04 7.01
N LEU A 375 -14.51 -11.26 6.52
CA LEU A 375 -14.76 -12.15 5.40
C LEU A 375 -14.80 -11.35 4.11
N TRP A 376 -13.93 -11.69 3.16
CA TRP A 376 -13.89 -11.11 1.83
C TRP A 376 -14.62 -12.02 0.84
N ILE A 377 -15.65 -11.51 0.19
CA ILE A 377 -16.43 -12.22 -0.84
C ILE A 377 -16.07 -11.64 -2.20
N TYR A 378 -15.75 -12.49 -3.16
CA TYR A 378 -15.30 -12.09 -4.49
C TYR A 378 -15.79 -13.08 -5.55
N LYS A 379 -15.78 -12.67 -6.82
CA LYS A 379 -16.09 -13.56 -7.95
C LYS A 379 -15.14 -14.76 -7.93
N ASN A 380 -15.65 -15.98 -8.07
CA ASN A 380 -14.81 -17.16 -8.17
C ASN A 380 -14.00 -17.14 -9.50
N PRO A 381 -12.65 -17.19 -9.49
CA PRO A 381 -11.86 -17.21 -10.71
C PRO A 381 -12.00 -18.52 -11.51
N SER A 382 -12.49 -19.60 -10.90
CA SER A 382 -12.67 -20.90 -11.57
C SER A 382 -14.04 -21.07 -12.25
N SER A 383 -14.95 -20.10 -12.13
CA SER A 383 -16.26 -20.16 -12.80
C SER A 383 -16.21 -19.55 -14.22
N ILE A 384 -15.11 -19.80 -14.94
CA ILE A 384 -15.00 -19.44 -16.36
C ILE A 384 -15.72 -20.53 -17.14
N ASP A 385 -16.95 -20.23 -17.54
CA ASP A 385 -17.53 -20.75 -18.79
C ASP A 385 -17.37 -19.67 -19.87
#